data_AF-A0A8T4USM7-F1
#
_entry.id   AF-A0A8T4USM7-F1
#
_cell.length_a   1.000
_cell.length_b   1.000
_cell.length_c   1.000
_cell.angle_alpha   90.00
_cell.angle_beta   90.00
_cell.angle_gamma   90.00
#
_symmetry.space_group_name_H-M   'P 1'
#
loop_
_entity.id
_entity.type
_entity.pdbx_description
1 polymer ?
#
loop_
_entity_poly.entity_id
_entity_poly.type
_entity_poly.pdbx_seq_one_letter_code
_entity_poly.pdbx_strand_id
1 'polypeptide(L)'
;MSSEPNIPFTIKIYPSWEEIYLSEEEERQIEEECDSTNYQLLDECLREAKSLVIKHAVNSEENIAHLAIALFEKRASHVVFWKEIKAKEKFDTQFRHI
;
A
#
# COMPACT_ATOMS: atom_id res chain seq x y z
N MET A 1 10.44 58.11 -28.16
CA MET A 1 11.46 57.11 -27.76
C MET A 1 10.79 56.13 -26.82
N SER A 2 10.98 54.83 -27.04
CA SER A 2 10.18 53.78 -26.43
C SER A 2 10.77 53.31 -25.10
N SER A 3 9.91 53.06 -24.10
CA SER A 3 10.19 52.16 -22.99
C SER A 3 8.91 51.83 -22.20
N GLU A 4 8.08 50.93 -22.71
CA GLU A 4 7.48 49.95 -21.80
C GLU A 4 8.60 48.98 -21.39
N PRO A 5 8.61 48.51 -20.12
CA PRO A 5 8.17 47.13 -19.97
C PRO A 5 7.33 46.84 -18.72
N ASN A 6 6.32 46.01 -18.92
CA ASN A 6 5.55 45.27 -17.91
C ASN A 6 5.70 43.77 -18.29
N ILE A 7 5.74 42.77 -17.41
CA ILE A 7 5.43 42.66 -15.97
C ILE A 7 6.45 41.66 -15.36
N PRO A 8 6.85 41.72 -14.07
CA PRO A 8 7.20 40.48 -13.38
C PRO A 8 5.92 39.65 -13.20
N PHE A 9 5.61 38.83 -14.21
CA PHE A 9 4.47 37.92 -14.18
C PHE A 9 4.77 36.77 -13.21
N THR A 10 4.19 36.79 -12.02
CA THR A 10 4.32 35.72 -11.04
C THR A 10 3.45 34.51 -11.43
N ILE A 11 3.97 33.71 -12.36
CA ILE A 11 3.59 32.29 -12.44
C ILE A 11 3.88 31.71 -11.04
N LYS A 12 2.90 31.11 -10.36
CA LYS A 12 3.12 30.48 -9.06
C LYS A 12 4.18 29.38 -9.21
N ILE A 13 5.38 29.61 -8.68
CA ILE A 13 6.52 28.66 -8.75
C ILE A 13 6.44 27.61 -7.62
N TYR A 14 5.52 27.78 -6.66
CA TYR A 14 5.39 26.93 -5.49
C TYR A 14 4.30 25.87 -5.66
N PRO A 15 4.56 24.60 -5.30
CA PRO A 15 3.54 23.55 -5.29
C PRO A 15 2.43 23.90 -4.29
N SER A 16 1.18 23.68 -4.68
CA SER A 16 0.06 23.62 -3.75
C SER A 16 0.06 22.27 -3.04
N TRP A 17 0.03 22.30 -1.71
CA TRP A 17 -0.23 21.11 -0.89
C TRP A 17 -1.73 21.03 -0.64
N GLU A 18 -2.31 19.87 -0.91
CA GLU A 18 -3.73 19.58 -0.67
C GLU A 18 -3.84 18.28 0.14
N GLU A 19 -4.63 18.33 1.21
CA GLU A 19 -4.84 17.20 2.12
C GLU A 19 -6.01 16.35 1.61
N ILE A 20 -5.79 15.04 1.50
CA ILE A 20 -6.83 14.09 1.09
C ILE A 20 -7.13 13.13 2.22
N TYR A 21 -8.43 12.96 2.46
CA TYR A 21 -8.99 12.07 3.43
C TYR A 21 -9.80 10.96 2.75
N LEU A 22 -9.69 9.75 3.28
CA LEU A 22 -10.66 8.69 3.03
C LEU A 22 -11.86 8.92 3.94
N SER A 23 -13.04 8.54 3.49
CA SER A 23 -14.24 8.45 4.32
C SER A 23 -14.22 7.15 5.13
N GLU A 24 -14.95 7.11 6.24
CA GLU A 24 -15.05 5.92 7.11
C GLU A 24 -15.47 4.65 6.33
N GLU A 25 -16.33 4.82 5.32
CA GLU A 25 -16.77 3.73 4.44
C GLU A 25 -15.65 3.26 3.49
N GLU A 26 -14.86 4.18 2.91
CA GLU A 26 -13.68 3.83 2.12
C GLU A 26 -12.63 3.11 2.99
N GLU A 27 -12.39 3.59 4.21
CA GLU A 27 -11.42 2.95 5.12
C GLU A 27 -11.84 1.54 5.54
N ARG A 28 -13.13 1.33 5.85
CA ARG A 28 -13.66 0.00 6.19
C ARG A 28 -13.52 -0.99 5.03
N GLN A 29 -13.82 -0.57 3.80
CA GLN A 29 -13.69 -1.43 2.62
C GLN A 29 -12.22 -1.85 2.39
N ILE A 30 -11.27 -0.95 2.63
CA ILE A 30 -9.83 -1.24 2.53
C ILE A 30 -9.38 -2.19 3.65
N GLU A 31 -9.92 -2.05 4.87
CA GLU A 31 -9.67 -2.96 5.98
C GLU A 31 -10.15 -4.39 5.65
N GLU A 32 -11.39 -4.53 5.16
CA GLU A 32 -11.95 -5.82 4.73
C GLU A 32 -11.16 -6.46 3.57
N GLU A 33 -10.70 -5.65 2.60
CA GLU A 33 -9.87 -6.13 1.47
C GLU A 33 -8.46 -6.56 1.92
N CYS A 34 -7.85 -5.78 2.82
CA CYS A 34 -6.55 -6.06 3.42
C CYS A 34 -6.58 -7.36 4.22
N ASP A 35 -7.60 -7.56 5.07
CA ASP A 35 -7.78 -8.78 5.86
C ASP A 35 -8.03 -10.01 4.99
N SER A 36 -8.88 -9.90 3.98
CA SER A 36 -9.14 -10.96 2.99
C SER A 36 -7.88 -11.37 2.24
N THR A 37 -7.07 -10.39 1.81
CA THR A 37 -5.80 -10.63 1.10
C THR A 37 -4.75 -11.24 2.02
N ASN A 38 -4.62 -10.74 3.25
CA ASN A 38 -3.70 -11.29 4.24
C ASN A 38 -4.07 -12.72 4.65
N TYR A 39 -5.35 -13.05 4.74
CA TYR A 39 -5.80 -14.43 5.00
C TYR A 39 -5.39 -15.39 3.87
N GLN A 40 -5.57 -14.99 2.62
CA GLN A 40 -5.13 -15.78 1.46
C GLN A 40 -3.61 -15.96 1.47
N LEU A 41 -2.85 -14.88 1.69
CA LEU A 41 -1.39 -14.90 1.77
C LEU A 41 -0.88 -15.82 2.89
N LEU A 42 -1.58 -15.92 4.02
CA LEU A 42 -1.22 -16.82 5.12
C LEU A 42 -1.40 -18.30 4.73
N ASP A 43 -2.46 -18.67 4.01
CA ASP A 43 -2.63 -20.04 3.48
C ASP A 43 -1.53 -20.39 2.47
N GLU A 44 -1.15 -19.44 1.60
CA GLU A 44 -0.01 -19.63 0.69
C GLU A 44 1.30 -19.83 1.45
N CYS A 45 1.56 -19.04 2.50
CA CYS A 45 2.74 -19.19 3.35
C CYS A 45 2.75 -20.53 4.10
N LEU A 46 1.60 -21.03 4.57
CA LEU A 46 1.46 -22.36 5.17
C LEU A 46 1.75 -23.48 4.17
N ARG A 47 1.26 -23.36 2.92
CA ARG A 47 1.51 -24.30 1.83
C ARG A 47 2.99 -24.33 1.45
N GLU A 48 3.63 -23.17 1.33
CA GLU A 48 5.06 -23.06 1.07
C GLU A 48 5.91 -23.62 2.23
N ALA A 49 5.60 -23.26 3.48
CA ALA A 49 6.29 -23.76 4.66
C ALA A 49 6.27 -25.29 4.73
N LYS A 50 5.11 -25.93 4.50
CA LYS A 50 4.98 -27.40 4.39
C LYS A 50 5.90 -27.97 3.32
N SER A 51 5.96 -27.35 2.14
CA SER A 51 6.80 -27.83 1.03
C SER A 51 8.30 -27.77 1.34
N LEU A 52 8.76 -26.69 2.01
CA LEU A 52 10.15 -26.52 2.44
C LEU A 52 10.51 -27.51 3.56
N VAL A 53 9.63 -27.67 4.54
CA VAL A 53 9.84 -28.58 5.68
C VAL A 53 9.93 -30.04 5.22
N ILE A 54 9.08 -30.48 4.28
CA ILE A 54 9.18 -31.81 3.66
C ILE A 54 10.51 -31.98 2.92
N LYS A 55 10.91 -31.00 2.11
CA LYS A 55 12.17 -31.02 1.33
C LYS A 55 13.42 -31.15 2.21
N HIS A 56 13.40 -30.55 3.40
CA HIS A 56 14.52 -30.58 4.34
C HIS A 56 14.38 -31.63 5.46
N ALA A 57 13.33 -32.47 5.42
CA ALA A 57 13.03 -33.52 6.39
C ALA A 57 12.88 -33.05 7.85
N VAL A 58 12.55 -31.78 8.09
CA VAL A 58 12.47 -31.18 9.44
C VAL A 58 11.03 -31.12 9.97
N ASN A 59 10.28 -32.22 9.77
CA ASN A 59 8.81 -32.27 9.77
C ASN A 59 8.13 -32.19 11.16
N SER A 60 8.39 -31.10 11.88
CA SER A 60 7.65 -30.69 13.08
C SER A 60 6.61 -29.63 12.73
N GLU A 61 5.43 -29.71 13.33
CA GLU A 61 4.35 -28.71 13.18
C GLU A 61 4.79 -27.32 13.64
N GLU A 62 5.61 -27.26 14.69
CA GLU A 62 6.21 -26.03 15.21
C GLU A 62 7.09 -25.32 14.16
N ASN A 63 7.90 -26.08 13.42
CA ASN A 63 8.74 -25.54 12.35
C ASN A 63 7.90 -25.02 11.17
N ILE A 64 6.80 -25.70 10.84
CA ILE A 64 5.86 -25.27 9.79
C ILE A 64 5.20 -23.95 10.22
N ALA A 65 4.75 -23.84 11.48
CA ALA A 65 4.17 -22.61 12.01
C ALA A 65 5.17 -21.44 12.01
N HIS A 66 6.38 -21.63 12.58
CA HIS A 66 7.41 -20.59 12.61
C HIS A 66 7.83 -20.14 11.20
N LEU A 67 7.97 -21.07 10.25
CA LEU A 67 8.35 -20.73 8.88
C LEU A 67 7.21 -20.02 8.14
N ALA A 68 5.95 -20.43 8.35
CA ALA A 68 4.79 -19.74 7.77
C ALA A 68 4.64 -18.32 8.32
N ILE A 69 4.85 -18.10 9.64
CA ILE A 69 4.87 -16.78 10.27
C ILE A 69 5.98 -15.91 9.65
N ALA A 70 7.22 -16.41 9.59
CA ALA A 70 8.35 -15.66 9.03
C ALA A 70 8.17 -15.31 7.53
N LEU A 71 7.52 -16.19 6.74
CA LEU A 71 7.15 -15.91 5.36
C LEU A 71 6.04 -14.86 5.26
N PHE A 72 5.02 -14.97 6.11
CA PHE A 72 3.90 -14.05 6.17
C PHE A 72 4.34 -12.64 6.59
N GLU A 73 5.05 -12.49 7.71
CA GLU A 73 5.60 -11.21 8.18
C GLU A 73 6.47 -10.50 7.13
N LYS A 74 7.14 -11.28 6.26
CA LYS A 74 8.00 -10.72 5.20
C LYS A 74 7.24 -10.26 3.95
N ARG A 75 6.01 -10.73 3.74
CA ARG A 75 5.18 -10.48 2.54
C ARG A 75 3.93 -9.65 2.81
N ALA A 76 3.35 -9.79 4.00
CA ALA A 76 2.12 -9.12 4.38
C ALA A 76 2.32 -7.60 4.39
N SER A 77 1.35 -6.90 3.81
CA SER A 77 1.34 -5.44 3.80
C SER A 77 0.39 -4.95 4.88
N HIS A 78 0.84 -3.99 5.69
CA HIS A 78 0.01 -3.40 6.74
C HIS A 78 -1.13 -2.56 6.14
N VAL A 79 -2.29 -2.51 6.79
CA VAL A 79 -3.47 -1.76 6.30
C VAL A 79 -3.18 -0.31 5.93
N VAL A 80 -2.25 0.34 6.63
CA VAL A 80 -1.79 1.72 6.33
C VAL A 80 -1.29 1.84 4.89
N PHE A 81 -0.55 0.87 4.37
CA PHE A 81 -0.05 0.89 2.98
C PHE A 81 -1.20 0.86 1.96
N TRP A 82 -2.25 0.08 2.24
CA TRP A 82 -3.44 0.02 1.39
C TRP A 82 -4.22 1.35 1.45
N LYS A 83 -4.37 1.94 2.64
CA LYS A 83 -4.98 3.28 2.81
C LYS A 83 -4.18 4.37 2.08
N GLU A 84 -2.84 4.33 2.14
CA GLU A 84 -1.95 5.24 1.40
C GLU A 84 -2.12 5.10 -0.13
N ILE A 85 -2.18 3.86 -0.65
CA ILE A 85 -2.46 3.62 -2.07
C ILE A 85 -3.83 4.22 -2.45
N LYS A 86 -4.88 3.99 -1.66
CA LYS A 86 -6.21 4.51 -1.98
C LYS A 86 -6.28 6.04 -1.92
N ALA A 87 -5.64 6.66 -0.92
CA ALA A 87 -5.52 8.11 -0.83
C ALA A 87 -4.77 8.67 -2.06
N LYS A 88 -3.72 7.99 -2.53
CA LYS A 88 -3.01 8.33 -3.76
C LYS A 88 -3.88 8.16 -5.02
N GLU A 89 -4.65 7.09 -5.15
CA GLU A 89 -5.59 6.92 -6.28
C GLU A 89 -6.63 8.04 -6.32
N LYS A 90 -7.11 8.46 -5.15
CA LYS A 90 -8.05 9.57 -4.98
C LYS A 90 -7.42 10.90 -5.40
N PHE A 91 -6.18 11.17 -4.98
CA PHE A 91 -5.36 12.29 -5.45
C PHE A 91 -5.20 12.28 -6.98
N ASP A 92 -4.64 11.21 -7.52
CA ASP A 92 -4.32 11.09 -8.94
C ASP A 92 -5.61 11.16 -9.80
N THR A 93 -6.79 10.88 -9.25
CA THR A 93 -8.09 11.05 -9.94
C THR A 93 -8.60 12.49 -9.88
N GLN A 94 -8.48 13.18 -8.75
CA GLN A 94 -8.92 14.57 -8.61
C GLN A 94 -8.06 15.56 -9.41
N PHE A 95 -6.74 15.30 -9.51
CA PHE A 95 -5.77 16.22 -10.12
C PHE A 95 -5.29 15.81 -11.52
N ARG A 96 -5.90 14.80 -12.16
CA ARG A 96 -5.50 14.28 -13.49
C ARG A 96 -5.73 15.24 -14.68
N HIS A 97 -6.24 16.44 -14.42
CA HIS A 97 -6.67 17.43 -15.42
C HIS A 97 -6.11 18.85 -15.18
N ILE A 98 -5.07 18.99 -14.34
CA ILE A 98 -4.31 20.23 -14.14
C ILE A 98 -2.97 20.15 -14.91
#